data_AF-A0A4S9ENC7-F1
#
_entry.id   AF-A0A4S9ENC7-F1
#
_cell.length_a   1.000
_cell.length_b   1.000
_cell.length_c   1.000
_cell.angle_alpha   90.00
_cell.angle_beta   90.00
_cell.angle_gamma   90.00
#
_symmetry.space_group_name_H-M   'P 1'
#
loop_
_entity.id
_entity.type
_entity.pdbx_description
1 polymer ?
#
loop_
_entity_poly.entity_id
_entity_poly.type
_entity_poly.pdbx_seq_one_letter_code
_entity_poly.pdbx_strand_id
1 'polypeptide(L)'
;PRASKIPPLLFSTFLAFIYYAPTLFESIGQSSEMALILSGIFNVLQLVAVAICFFIIDKVGRRPLAIFGGFAACIPYGIIAILSGLYDDSWITHKAEGWAAVAMAFLFIMIYGVSYSPLGWCLPSEVFPNALRSKGVAVSTATVWLCNFIVGVATPPMIENIGFGTYVFFAVFCFLAGVWAYFLVPETRGRTLEQMDEAFGDTSGQEEKELMKQAALQARSQRPRDTVDV
;
A
#
# COMPACT_ATOMS: atom_id res chain seq x y z
N PRO A 1 0.29 -17.75 10.85
CA PRO A 1 -1.14 -17.71 10.47
C PRO A 1 -1.74 -16.31 10.17
N ARG A 2 -1.21 -15.20 10.73
CA ARG A 2 -1.65 -13.82 10.37
C ARG A 2 -0.88 -13.16 9.22
N ALA A 3 0.40 -13.51 9.02
CA ALA A 3 1.21 -13.03 7.90
C ALA A 3 0.69 -13.48 6.51
N SER A 4 -0.15 -14.53 6.45
CA SER A 4 -0.74 -15.01 5.19
C SER A 4 -1.96 -14.21 4.73
N LYS A 5 -2.45 -13.25 5.53
CA LYS A 5 -3.65 -12.46 5.20
C LYS A 5 -3.35 -11.10 4.58
N ILE A 6 -2.10 -10.65 4.58
CA ILE A 6 -1.65 -9.43 3.91
C ILE A 6 -1.06 -9.88 2.57
N PRO A 7 -1.78 -9.76 1.45
CA PRO A 7 -1.27 -10.13 0.13
C PRO A 7 -0.23 -9.09 -0.28
N PRO A 8 1.06 -9.39 -0.13
CA PRO A 8 2.12 -8.41 -0.31
C PRO A 8 2.21 -7.98 -1.78
N LEU A 9 1.85 -8.89 -2.68
CA LEU A 9 1.73 -8.64 -4.12
C LEU A 9 0.75 -7.51 -4.46
N LEU A 10 -0.34 -7.35 -3.69
CA LEU A 10 -1.38 -6.34 -3.99
C LEU A 10 -0.93 -4.91 -3.64
N PHE A 11 0.00 -4.74 -2.70
CA PHE A 11 0.57 -3.44 -2.40
C PHE A 11 1.64 -3.03 -3.42
N SER A 12 2.41 -3.99 -3.92
CA SER A 12 3.53 -3.70 -4.82
C SER A 12 3.11 -3.38 -6.25
N THR A 13 1.93 -3.79 -6.69
CA THR A 13 1.40 -3.39 -8.01
C THR A 13 1.16 -1.88 -8.14
N PHE A 14 0.94 -1.18 -7.02
CA PHE A 14 0.82 0.28 -7.05
C PHE A 14 2.18 0.98 -7.16
N LEU A 15 3.23 0.38 -6.60
CA LEU A 15 4.60 0.90 -6.69
C LEU A 15 5.19 0.72 -8.08
N ALA A 16 4.82 -0.35 -8.80
CA ALA A 16 5.17 -0.60 -10.20
C ALA A 16 5.09 0.67 -11.05
N PHE A 17 3.91 1.27 -11.04
CA PHE A 17 3.59 2.40 -11.90
C PHE A 17 4.37 3.66 -11.55
N ILE A 18 4.79 3.82 -10.30
CA ILE A 18 5.62 4.96 -9.89
C ILE A 18 7.01 4.83 -10.52
N TYR A 19 7.58 3.63 -10.59
CA TYR A 19 8.88 3.41 -11.21
C TYR A 19 8.84 3.49 -12.73
N TYR A 20 7.71 3.16 -13.35
CA TYR A 20 7.56 3.14 -14.81
C TYR A 20 6.81 4.34 -15.39
N ALA A 21 6.28 5.26 -14.59
CA ALA A 21 5.63 6.47 -15.08
C ALA A 21 6.50 7.26 -16.09
N PRO A 22 7.82 7.46 -15.88
CA PRO A 22 8.67 8.15 -16.84
C PRO A 22 8.79 7.38 -18.16
N THR A 23 9.01 6.06 -18.08
CA THR A 23 9.10 5.17 -19.25
C THR A 23 7.79 5.09 -20.01
N LEU A 24 6.66 5.13 -19.30
CA LEU A 24 5.33 5.25 -19.87
C LEU A 24 5.20 6.57 -20.65
N PHE A 25 5.62 7.70 -20.07
CA PHE A 25 5.55 9.01 -20.73
C PHE A 25 6.41 9.09 -22.00
N GLU A 26 7.59 8.47 -22.00
CA GLU A 26 8.40 8.34 -23.21
C GLU A 26 7.73 7.41 -24.24
N SER A 27 7.16 6.28 -23.81
CA SER A 27 6.51 5.32 -24.71
C SER A 27 5.27 5.88 -25.44
N ILE A 28 4.55 6.81 -24.82
CA ILE A 28 3.38 7.50 -25.42
C ILE A 28 3.79 8.72 -26.27
N GLY A 29 5.07 8.85 -26.61
CA GLY A 29 5.57 9.84 -27.58
C GLY A 29 5.96 11.20 -27.01
N GLN A 30 6.16 11.33 -25.69
CA GLN A 30 6.74 12.56 -25.11
C GLN A 30 8.26 12.59 -25.27
N SER A 31 8.84 13.79 -25.37
CA SER A 31 10.30 13.94 -25.34
C SER A 31 10.85 13.57 -23.96
N SER A 32 12.10 13.09 -23.89
CA SER A 32 12.75 12.74 -22.62
C SER A 32 12.79 13.90 -21.62
N GLU A 33 12.97 15.14 -22.09
CA GLU A 33 12.90 16.33 -21.23
C GLU A 33 11.50 16.52 -20.64
N MET A 34 10.45 16.39 -21.46
CA MET A 34 9.07 16.48 -20.98
C MET A 34 8.73 15.33 -20.04
N ALA A 35 9.17 14.10 -20.33
CA ALA A 35 8.96 12.95 -19.47
C ALA A 35 9.55 13.14 -18.07
N LEU A 36 10.74 13.75 -17.97
CA LEU A 36 11.35 14.12 -16.69
C LEU A 36 10.52 15.17 -15.94
N ILE A 37 10.04 16.22 -16.62
CA ILE A 37 9.17 17.24 -16.02
C ILE A 37 7.86 16.62 -15.53
N LEU A 38 7.22 15.79 -16.34
CA LEU A 38 5.98 15.09 -15.98
C LEU A 38 6.21 14.14 -14.80
N SER A 39 7.35 13.46 -14.73
CA SER A 39 7.72 12.66 -13.57
C SER A 39 7.93 13.51 -12.31
N GLY A 40 8.49 14.72 -12.44
CA GLY A 40 8.58 15.67 -11.33
C GLY A 40 7.20 16.07 -10.80
N ILE A 41 6.29 16.46 -11.71
CA ILE A 41 4.90 16.81 -11.38
C ILE A 41 4.19 15.61 -10.74
N PHE A 42 4.38 14.41 -11.27
CA PHE A 42 3.83 13.17 -10.74
C PHE A 42 4.17 12.96 -9.26
N ASN A 43 5.44 13.15 -8.88
CA ASN A 43 5.88 13.05 -7.49
C ASN A 43 5.33 14.18 -6.61
N VAL A 44 5.21 15.41 -7.13
CA VAL A 44 4.60 16.52 -6.40
C VAL A 44 3.10 16.25 -6.14
N LEU A 45 2.37 15.73 -7.13
CA LEU A 45 0.98 15.32 -6.96
C LEU A 45 0.83 14.21 -5.92
N GLN A 46 1.76 13.25 -5.91
CA GLN A 46 1.81 12.23 -4.87
C GLN A 46 1.96 12.86 -3.48
N LEU A 47 2.89 13.81 -3.31
CA LEU A 47 3.12 14.49 -2.04
C LEU A 47 1.86 15.22 -1.56
N VAL A 48 1.20 15.97 -2.45
CA VAL A 48 -0.05 16.69 -2.14
C VAL A 48 -1.16 15.71 -1.74
N ALA A 49 -1.32 14.62 -2.49
CA ALA A 49 -2.31 13.59 -2.21
C ALA A 49 -2.09 12.93 -0.85
N VAL A 50 -0.84 12.60 -0.50
CA VAL A 50 -0.48 12.06 0.82
C VAL A 50 -0.74 13.07 1.93
N ALA A 51 -0.42 14.35 1.72
CA ALA A 51 -0.72 15.41 2.68
C ALA A 51 -2.23 15.51 2.94
N ILE A 52 -3.06 15.45 1.89
CA ILE A 52 -4.53 15.39 2.03
C ILE A 52 -4.95 14.16 2.82
N CYS A 53 -4.34 13.00 2.55
CA CYS A 53 -4.67 11.77 3.27
C CYS A 53 -4.48 11.91 4.78
N PHE A 54 -3.41 12.56 5.23
CA PHE A 54 -3.14 12.76 6.66
C PHE A 54 -4.28 13.47 7.39
N PHE A 55 -4.98 14.41 6.73
CA PHE A 55 -6.10 15.13 7.34
C PHE A 55 -7.42 14.36 7.33
N ILE A 56 -7.58 13.39 6.42
CA ILE A 56 -8.84 12.64 6.25
C ILE A 56 -8.82 11.24 6.87
N ILE A 57 -7.64 10.62 7.03
CA ILE A 57 -7.51 9.20 7.40
C ILE A 57 -8.15 8.87 8.75
N ASP A 58 -8.09 9.78 9.72
CA ASP A 58 -8.72 9.60 11.04
C ASP A 58 -10.23 9.88 11.03
N LYS A 59 -10.71 10.69 10.08
CA LYS A 59 -12.13 11.00 9.92
C LYS A 59 -12.87 9.90 9.16
N VAL A 60 -12.30 9.46 8.04
CA VAL A 60 -12.88 8.48 7.11
C VAL A 60 -12.66 7.04 7.60
N GLY A 61 -11.52 6.76 8.23
CA GLY A 61 -11.13 5.40 8.59
C GLY A 61 -10.29 4.72 7.51
N ARG A 62 -9.65 3.61 7.87
CA ARG A 62 -8.64 2.94 7.02
C ARG A 62 -9.30 2.06 5.98
N ARG A 63 -10.40 1.38 6.33
CA ARG A 63 -11.08 0.43 5.45
C ARG A 63 -11.75 1.10 4.25
N PRO A 64 -12.53 2.19 4.39
CA PRO A 64 -13.14 2.88 3.24
C PRO A 64 -12.09 3.42 2.27
N LEU A 65 -10.96 3.92 2.79
CA LEU A 65 -9.86 4.42 1.96
C LEU A 65 -9.17 3.27 1.19
N ALA A 66 -8.97 2.10 1.79
CA ALA A 66 -8.42 0.93 1.12
C ALA A 66 -9.36 0.39 0.01
N ILE A 67 -10.67 0.37 0.28
CA ILE A 67 -11.68 -0.04 -0.70
C ILE A 67 -11.73 0.96 -1.86
N PHE A 68 -11.84 2.26 -1.55
CA PHE A 68 -11.86 3.33 -2.53
C PHE A 68 -10.61 3.28 -3.42
N GLY A 69 -9.42 3.21 -2.83
CA GLY A 69 -8.17 3.17 -3.58
C GLY A 69 -8.10 2.00 -4.56
N GLY A 70 -8.58 0.81 -4.16
CA GLY A 70 -8.47 -0.40 -4.97
C GLY A 70 -9.37 -0.32 -6.21
N PHE A 71 -10.64 0.03 -5.99
CA PHE A 71 -11.60 0.15 -7.10
C PHE A 71 -11.38 1.41 -7.94
N ALA A 72 -11.05 2.55 -7.33
CA ALA A 72 -10.82 3.80 -8.06
C ALA A 72 -9.58 3.72 -8.95
N ALA A 73 -8.53 3.01 -8.52
CA ALA A 73 -7.32 2.79 -9.33
C ALA A 73 -7.55 1.92 -10.57
N CYS A 74 -8.64 1.14 -10.62
CA CYS A 74 -8.98 0.35 -11.81
C CYS A 74 -9.33 1.25 -13.00
N ILE A 75 -9.92 2.42 -12.76
CA ILE A 75 -10.35 3.36 -13.80
C ILE A 75 -9.15 3.89 -14.62
N PRO A 76 -8.13 4.54 -14.01
CA PRO A 76 -7.00 5.04 -14.78
C PRO A 76 -6.21 3.92 -15.47
N TYR A 77 -5.99 2.77 -14.82
CA TYR A 77 -5.33 1.64 -15.48
C TYR A 77 -6.13 1.08 -16.65
N GLY A 78 -7.46 0.97 -16.51
CA GLY A 78 -8.33 0.51 -17.58
C GLY A 78 -8.33 1.45 -18.78
N ILE A 79 -8.35 2.77 -18.53
CA ILE A 79 -8.28 3.77 -19.60
C ILE A 79 -6.90 3.75 -20.27
N ILE A 80 -5.80 3.68 -19.50
CA ILE A 80 -4.45 3.56 -20.06
C ILE A 80 -4.30 2.28 -20.89
N ALA A 81 -4.89 1.16 -20.45
CA ALA A 81 -4.90 -0.08 -21.20
C ALA A 81 -5.64 0.05 -22.54
N ILE A 82 -6.80 0.72 -22.56
CA ILE A 82 -7.57 0.96 -23.79
C ILE A 82 -6.80 1.88 -24.74
N LEU A 83 -6.22 2.98 -24.22
CA LEU A 83 -5.46 3.92 -25.03
C LEU A 83 -4.21 3.25 -25.62
N SER A 84 -3.47 2.47 -24.83
CA SER A 84 -2.31 1.72 -25.33
C SER A 84 -2.73 0.65 -26.33
N GLY A 85 -3.84 -0.07 -26.12
CA GLY A 85 -4.31 -1.08 -27.07
C GLY A 85 -4.81 -0.51 -28.41
N LEU A 86 -5.27 0.74 -28.44
CA LEU A 86 -5.81 1.37 -29.66
C LEU A 86 -4.78 2.19 -30.44
N TYR A 87 -3.79 2.78 -29.75
CA TYR A 87 -2.92 3.80 -30.32
C TYR A 87 -1.42 3.46 -30.27
N ASP A 88 -1.05 2.24 -29.86
CA ASP A 88 0.34 1.80 -29.71
C ASP A 88 1.20 2.08 -30.96
N ASP A 89 0.63 1.85 -32.14
CA ASP A 89 1.32 1.98 -33.42
C ASP A 89 1.41 3.43 -33.93
N SER A 90 0.74 4.40 -33.30
CA SER A 90 0.54 5.74 -33.90
C SER A 90 0.44 6.91 -32.92
N TRP A 91 1.14 6.86 -31.78
CA TRP A 91 1.19 7.95 -30.79
C TRP A 91 1.59 9.32 -31.37
N ILE A 92 2.44 9.36 -32.40
CA ILE A 92 2.89 10.60 -33.04
C ILE A 92 1.73 11.34 -33.73
N THR A 93 0.75 10.61 -34.26
CA THR A 93 -0.45 11.15 -34.92
C THR A 93 -1.55 11.45 -33.89
N HIS A 94 -1.58 10.70 -32.78
CA HIS A 94 -2.61 10.74 -31.73
C HIS A 94 -2.11 11.41 -30.44
N LYS A 95 -1.68 12.67 -30.57
CA LYS A 95 -1.12 13.44 -29.44
C LYS A 95 -2.13 13.69 -28.32
N ALA A 96 -3.41 13.86 -28.64
CA ALA A 96 -4.45 14.15 -27.64
C ALA A 96 -4.66 12.95 -26.70
N GLU A 97 -4.59 11.75 -27.26
CA GLU A 97 -4.73 10.46 -26.59
C GLU A 97 -3.50 10.17 -25.72
N GLY A 98 -2.30 10.53 -26.17
CA GLY A 98 -1.09 10.51 -25.34
C GLY A 98 -1.22 11.42 -24.10
N TRP A 99 -1.72 12.65 -24.26
CA TRP A 99 -1.98 13.54 -23.12
C TRP A 99 -3.10 13.04 -22.21
N ALA A 100 -4.10 12.34 -22.74
CA ALA A 100 -5.12 11.68 -21.93
C ALA A 100 -4.51 10.56 -21.05
N ALA A 101 -3.57 9.77 -21.58
CA ALA A 101 -2.85 8.76 -20.80
C ALA A 101 -2.03 9.39 -19.66
N VAL A 102 -1.35 10.52 -19.92
CA VAL A 102 -0.66 11.31 -18.87
C VAL A 102 -1.64 11.77 -17.79
N ALA A 103 -2.79 12.32 -18.17
CA ALA A 103 -3.80 12.77 -17.21
C ALA A 103 -4.33 11.61 -16.35
N MET A 104 -4.50 10.42 -16.93
CA MET A 104 -4.90 9.23 -16.18
C MET A 104 -3.79 8.74 -15.24
N ALA A 105 -2.52 8.86 -15.62
CA ALA A 105 -1.39 8.58 -14.73
C ALA A 105 -1.38 9.53 -13.52
N PHE A 106 -1.66 10.81 -13.73
CA PHE A 106 -1.81 11.79 -12.65
C PHE A 106 -3.02 11.50 -11.75
N LEU A 107 -4.14 11.07 -12.33
CA LEU A 107 -5.29 10.64 -11.54
C LEU A 107 -4.95 9.41 -10.68
N PHE A 108 -4.25 8.43 -11.25
CA PHE A 108 -3.82 7.24 -10.53
C PHE A 108 -2.93 7.59 -9.33
N ILE A 109 -1.92 8.45 -9.51
CA ILE A 109 -1.00 8.77 -8.40
C ILE A 109 -1.69 9.54 -7.28
N MET A 110 -2.67 10.38 -7.61
CA MET A 110 -3.49 11.05 -6.60
C MET A 110 -4.35 10.05 -5.83
N ILE A 111 -5.03 9.12 -6.51
CA ILE A 111 -5.81 8.05 -5.87
C ILE A 111 -4.90 7.22 -4.95
N TYR A 112 -3.73 6.80 -5.44
CA TYR A 112 -2.75 6.05 -4.67
C TYR A 112 -2.26 6.82 -3.43
N GLY A 113 -1.94 8.11 -3.61
CA GLY A 113 -1.48 8.99 -2.53
C GLY A 113 -2.52 9.19 -1.42
N VAL A 114 -3.81 9.27 -1.78
CA VAL A 114 -4.93 9.42 -0.82
C VAL A 114 -5.32 8.08 -0.16
N SER A 115 -4.82 6.94 -0.65
CA SER A 115 -5.24 5.61 -0.18
C SER A 115 -4.06 4.72 0.23
N TYR A 116 -3.58 3.87 -0.68
CA TYR A 116 -2.65 2.79 -0.40
C TYR A 116 -1.27 3.29 0.04
N SER A 117 -0.86 4.50 -0.36
CA SER A 117 0.43 5.07 0.04
C SER A 117 0.57 5.15 1.58
N PRO A 118 -0.23 5.95 2.31
CA PRO A 118 -0.15 5.99 3.77
C PRO A 118 -0.65 4.70 4.43
N LEU A 119 -1.70 4.07 3.88
CA LEU A 119 -2.26 2.85 4.46
C LEU A 119 -1.26 1.69 4.49
N GLY A 120 -0.43 1.53 3.46
CA GLY A 120 0.56 0.46 3.39
C GLY A 120 1.61 0.53 4.50
N TRP A 121 1.89 1.73 5.01
CA TRP A 121 2.87 1.94 6.08
C TRP A 121 2.22 1.98 7.47
N CYS A 122 0.98 2.48 7.58
CA CYS A 122 0.28 2.58 8.86
C CYS A 122 -0.41 1.27 9.26
N LEU A 123 -1.05 0.57 8.32
CA LEU A 123 -1.88 -0.58 8.64
C LEU A 123 -1.10 -1.75 9.30
N PRO A 124 0.13 -2.09 8.88
CA PRO A 124 0.89 -3.15 9.55
C PRO A 124 1.11 -2.85 11.04
N SER A 125 1.43 -1.61 11.41
CA SER A 125 1.68 -1.27 12.82
C SER A 125 0.41 -1.26 13.69
N GLU A 126 -0.75 -1.01 13.07
CA GLU A 126 -2.09 -1.05 13.70
C GLU A 126 -2.64 -2.49 13.83
N VAL A 127 -2.27 -3.41 12.93
CA VAL A 127 -2.79 -4.79 12.89
C VAL A 127 -1.99 -5.77 13.75
N PHE A 128 -0.69 -5.54 13.94
CA PHE A 128 0.14 -6.43 14.76
C PHE A 128 0.04 -6.14 16.27
N PRO A 129 -0.10 -7.18 17.12
CA PRO A 129 -0.07 -7.04 18.58
C PRO A 129 1.22 -6.40 19.06
N ASN A 130 1.17 -5.66 20.18
CA ASN A 130 2.33 -4.93 20.72
C ASN A 130 3.61 -5.78 20.80
N ALA A 131 3.50 -7.02 21.29
CA ALA A 131 4.63 -7.93 21.50
C ALA A 131 5.33 -8.38 20.21
N LEU A 132 4.57 -8.51 19.11
CA LEU A 132 5.05 -9.01 17.83
C LEU A 132 5.15 -7.92 16.77
N ARG A 133 4.80 -6.67 17.10
CA ARG A 133 4.72 -5.56 16.14
C ARG A 133 6.02 -5.37 15.37
N SER A 134 7.16 -5.31 16.04
CA SER A 134 8.45 -5.09 15.37
C SER A 134 8.76 -6.19 14.34
N LYS A 135 8.52 -7.45 14.69
CA LYS A 135 8.70 -8.61 13.80
C LYS A 135 7.69 -8.61 12.65
N GLY A 136 6.42 -8.33 12.93
CA GLY A 136 5.36 -8.28 11.93
C GLY A 136 5.54 -7.15 10.92
N VAL A 137 5.93 -5.96 11.39
CA VAL A 137 6.29 -4.82 10.53
C VAL A 137 7.54 -5.15 9.70
N ALA A 138 8.58 -5.74 10.28
CA ALA A 138 9.77 -6.14 9.53
C ALA A 138 9.46 -7.12 8.39
N VAL A 139 8.65 -8.15 8.65
CA VAL A 139 8.21 -9.10 7.61
C VAL A 139 7.36 -8.39 6.55
N SER A 140 6.45 -7.50 6.94
CA SER A 140 5.61 -6.75 6.00
C SER A 140 6.47 -5.88 5.07
N THR A 141 7.41 -5.13 5.64
CA THR A 141 8.36 -4.30 4.90
C THR A 141 9.22 -5.13 3.97
N ALA A 142 9.81 -6.24 4.46
CA ALA A 142 10.61 -7.13 3.63
C ALA A 142 9.81 -7.66 2.44
N THR A 143 8.53 -7.99 2.65
CA THR A 143 7.70 -8.53 1.59
C THR A 143 7.27 -7.46 0.58
N VAL A 144 7.01 -6.23 1.03
CA VAL A 144 6.78 -5.08 0.13
C VAL A 144 7.99 -4.85 -0.79
N TRP A 145 9.20 -4.87 -0.24
CA TRP A 145 10.43 -4.69 -1.03
C TRP A 145 10.70 -5.85 -1.97
N LEU A 146 10.46 -7.09 -1.55
CA LEU A 146 10.59 -8.27 -2.41
C LEU A 146 9.61 -8.21 -3.58
N CYS A 147 8.35 -7.89 -3.32
CA CYS A 147 7.35 -7.78 -4.37
C CYS A 147 7.63 -6.57 -5.30
N ASN A 148 8.18 -5.47 -4.77
CA ASN A 148 8.67 -4.36 -5.58
C ASN A 148 9.80 -4.81 -6.52
N PHE A 149 10.78 -5.57 -6.04
CA PHE A 149 11.83 -6.14 -6.87
C PHE A 149 11.27 -7.03 -8.00
N ILE A 150 10.33 -7.94 -7.67
CA ILE A 150 9.70 -8.83 -8.67
C ILE A 150 9.02 -8.00 -9.76
N VAL A 151 8.24 -7.00 -9.37
CA VAL A 151 7.55 -6.10 -10.30
C VAL A 151 8.55 -5.29 -11.14
N GLY A 152 9.63 -4.79 -10.52
CA GLY A 152 10.69 -4.05 -11.20
C GLY A 152 11.48 -4.87 -12.23
N VAL A 153 11.51 -6.20 -12.07
CA VAL A 153 12.15 -7.09 -13.05
C VAL A 153 11.14 -7.60 -14.08
N ALA A 154 9.89 -7.83 -13.69
CA ALA A 154 8.86 -8.40 -14.56
C ALA A 154 8.19 -7.37 -15.48
N THR A 155 8.07 -6.10 -15.08
CA THR A 155 7.32 -5.11 -15.85
C THR A 155 7.94 -4.80 -17.22
N PRO A 156 9.26 -4.61 -17.39
CA PRO A 156 9.85 -4.35 -18.71
C PRO A 156 9.56 -5.46 -19.74
N PRO A 157 9.81 -6.76 -19.47
CA PRO A 157 9.48 -7.81 -20.43
C PRO A 157 7.97 -7.98 -20.61
N MET A 158 7.13 -7.59 -19.63
CA MET A 158 5.68 -7.55 -19.85
C MET A 158 5.29 -6.46 -20.85
N ILE A 159 5.82 -5.24 -20.72
CA ILE A 159 5.53 -4.16 -21.68
C ILE A 159 5.97 -4.57 -23.09
N GLU A 160 7.15 -5.17 -23.24
CA GLU A 160 7.67 -5.60 -24.55
C GLU A 160 6.85 -6.74 -25.20
N ASN A 161 6.39 -7.72 -24.42
CA ASN A 161 5.76 -8.93 -24.97
C ASN A 161 4.24 -8.85 -25.04
N ILE A 162 3.60 -8.21 -24.06
CA ILE A 162 2.12 -8.15 -23.96
C ILE A 162 1.56 -6.73 -24.11
N GLY A 163 2.40 -5.70 -24.20
CA GLY A 163 1.99 -4.31 -24.46
C GLY A 163 0.89 -3.85 -23.51
N PHE A 164 -0.27 -3.54 -24.09
CA PHE A 164 -1.47 -3.10 -23.36
C PHE A 164 -1.93 -4.09 -22.27
N GLY A 165 -1.64 -5.39 -22.45
CA GLY A 165 -1.97 -6.45 -21.49
C GLY A 165 -1.32 -6.24 -20.12
N THR A 166 -0.19 -5.50 -20.06
CA THR A 166 0.47 -5.12 -18.81
C THR A 166 -0.41 -4.23 -17.94
N TYR A 167 -1.08 -3.24 -18.56
CA TYR A 167 -1.97 -2.32 -17.84
C TYR A 167 -3.26 -3.03 -17.41
N VAL A 168 -3.78 -3.96 -18.23
CA VAL A 168 -4.92 -4.81 -17.85
C VAL A 168 -4.56 -5.69 -16.65
N PHE A 169 -3.36 -6.29 -16.65
CA PHE A 169 -2.86 -7.07 -15.52
C PHE A 169 -2.86 -6.24 -14.23
N PHE A 170 -2.31 -5.02 -14.26
CA PHE A 170 -2.34 -4.14 -13.09
C PHE A 170 -3.76 -3.71 -12.68
N ALA A 171 -4.66 -3.44 -13.63
CA ALA A 171 -6.05 -3.14 -13.35
C ALA A 171 -6.76 -4.28 -12.59
N VAL A 172 -6.55 -5.52 -13.02
CA VAL A 172 -7.10 -6.71 -12.35
C VAL A 172 -6.54 -6.87 -10.95
N PHE A 173 -5.25 -6.65 -10.76
CA PHE A 173 -4.65 -6.70 -9.42
C PHE A 173 -5.17 -5.57 -8.51
N CYS A 174 -5.37 -4.36 -9.01
CA CYS A 174 -6.02 -3.28 -8.25
C CYS A 174 -7.46 -3.65 -7.86
N PHE A 175 -8.22 -4.29 -8.76
CA PHE A 175 -9.56 -4.78 -8.46
C PHE A 175 -9.54 -5.83 -7.36
N LEU A 176 -8.63 -6.81 -7.45
CA LEU A 176 -8.43 -7.82 -6.42
C LEU A 176 -8.00 -7.20 -5.08
N ALA A 177 -7.20 -6.14 -5.11
CA ALA A 177 -6.85 -5.37 -3.91
C ALA A 177 -8.09 -4.71 -3.28
N GLY A 178 -8.99 -4.13 -4.09
CA GLY A 178 -10.28 -3.60 -3.63
C GLY A 178 -11.19 -4.68 -3.01
N VAL A 179 -11.28 -5.85 -3.64
CA VAL A 179 -12.04 -7.00 -3.11
C VAL A 179 -11.44 -7.50 -1.80
N TRP A 180 -10.11 -7.64 -1.75
CA TRP A 180 -9.41 -8.00 -0.52
C TRP A 180 -9.64 -6.97 0.59
N ALA A 181 -9.57 -5.68 0.27
CA ALA A 181 -9.86 -4.60 1.22
C ALA A 181 -11.29 -4.65 1.74
N TYR A 182 -12.25 -5.05 0.91
CA TYR A 182 -13.65 -5.19 1.33
C TYR A 182 -13.84 -6.32 2.36
N PHE A 183 -13.24 -7.48 2.13
CA PHE A 183 -13.46 -8.69 2.94
C PHE A 183 -12.48 -8.87 4.10
N LEU A 184 -11.20 -8.52 3.92
CA LEU A 184 -10.12 -8.85 4.86
C LEU A 184 -9.58 -7.67 5.65
N VAL A 185 -9.81 -6.42 5.24
CA VAL A 185 -9.35 -5.24 6.00
C VAL A 185 -10.40 -4.86 7.04
N PRO A 186 -10.11 -5.00 8.35
CA PRO A 186 -10.98 -4.51 9.39
C PRO A 186 -10.86 -3.00 9.53
N GLU A 187 -11.90 -2.37 10.06
CA GLU A 187 -11.83 -0.95 10.43
C GLU A 187 -11.03 -0.78 11.72
N THR A 188 -9.95 0.02 11.66
CA THR A 188 -9.07 0.32 12.80
C THR A 188 -9.42 1.63 13.49
N ARG A 189 -10.35 2.43 12.93
CA ARG A 189 -10.75 3.73 13.48
C ARG A 189 -11.32 3.63 14.90
N GLY A 190 -10.74 4.39 15.82
CA GLY A 190 -11.26 4.61 17.17
C GLY A 190 -11.16 3.40 18.11
N ARG A 191 -10.41 2.37 17.73
CA ARG A 191 -10.12 1.22 18.61
C ARG A 191 -8.75 1.36 19.23
N THR A 192 -8.65 1.06 20.53
CA THR A 192 -7.34 0.91 21.16
C THR A 192 -6.66 -0.36 20.63
N LEU A 193 -5.33 -0.41 20.69
CA LEU A 193 -4.57 -1.60 20.28
C LEU A 193 -5.06 -2.88 20.99
N GLU A 194 -5.52 -2.75 22.23
CA GLU A 194 -6.05 -3.86 23.04
C GLU A 194 -7.42 -4.34 22.55
N GLN A 195 -8.27 -3.43 22.06
CA GLN A 195 -9.55 -3.78 21.42
C GLN A 195 -9.37 -4.40 20.03
N MET A 196 -8.24 -4.12 19.36
CA MET A 196 -7.86 -4.80 18.13
C MET A 196 -7.42 -6.23 18.41
N ASP A 197 -6.66 -6.46 19.48
CA ASP A 197 -6.29 -7.81 19.93
C ASP A 197 -7.56 -8.66 20.22
N GLU A 198 -8.56 -8.11 20.93
CA GLU A 198 -9.87 -8.79 21.12
C GLU A 198 -10.64 -9.03 19.81
N ALA A 199 -10.66 -8.06 18.90
CA ALA A 199 -11.36 -8.20 17.61
C ALA A 199 -10.74 -9.27 16.69
N PHE A 200 -9.43 -9.54 16.86
CA PHE A 200 -8.72 -10.61 16.17
C PHE A 200 -8.63 -11.91 16.98
N GLY A 201 -9.28 -11.98 18.16
CA GLY A 201 -9.30 -13.15 19.04
C GLY A 201 -7.94 -13.49 19.66
N ASP A 202 -7.08 -12.49 19.89
CA ASP A 202 -5.72 -12.67 20.39
C ASP A 202 -5.65 -12.56 21.92
N THR A 203 -5.55 -13.69 22.60
CA THR A 203 -5.30 -13.74 24.05
C THR A 203 -3.83 -13.61 24.41
N SER A 204 -2.90 -13.58 23.44
CA SER A 204 -1.45 -13.57 23.72
C SER A 204 -0.98 -12.33 24.49
N GLY A 205 -1.61 -11.17 24.26
CA GLY A 205 -1.33 -9.95 25.03
C GLY A 205 -1.81 -10.02 26.49
N GLN A 206 -2.89 -10.78 26.75
CA GLN A 206 -3.35 -11.05 28.10
C GLN A 206 -2.45 -12.09 28.79
N GLU A 207 -2.05 -13.15 28.09
CA GLU A 207 -1.11 -14.15 28.62
C GLU A 207 0.24 -13.55 28.99
N GLU A 208 0.81 -12.65 28.18
CA GLU A 208 2.07 -11.97 28.50
C GLU A 208 1.93 -10.99 29.68
N LYS A 209 0.79 -10.27 29.78
CA LYS A 209 0.47 -9.45 30.96
C LYS A 209 0.33 -10.31 32.21
N GLU A 210 -0.32 -11.48 32.12
CA GLU A 210 -0.48 -12.41 33.24
C GLU A 210 0.87 -13.00 33.67
N LEU A 211 1.72 -13.39 32.71
CA LEU A 211 3.08 -13.85 32.95
C LEU A 211 3.96 -12.76 33.57
N MET A 212 3.93 -11.52 33.07
CA MET A 212 4.66 -10.40 33.69
C MET A 212 4.14 -10.10 35.09
N LYS A 213 2.83 -10.18 35.31
CA LYS A 213 2.21 -9.94 36.62
C LYS A 213 2.60 -11.05 37.60
N GLN A 214 2.64 -12.31 37.16
CA GLN A 214 3.14 -13.44 37.94
C GLN A 214 4.64 -13.30 38.24
N ALA A 215 5.45 -12.92 37.26
CA ALA A 215 6.88 -12.68 37.45
C ALA A 215 7.15 -11.50 38.40
N ALA A 216 6.36 -10.42 38.31
CA ALA A 216 6.45 -9.27 39.21
C ALA A 216 5.99 -9.62 40.64
N LEU A 217 4.95 -10.45 40.78
CA LEU A 217 4.50 -10.98 42.07
C LEU A 217 5.54 -11.92 42.69
N GLN A 218 6.16 -12.79 41.89
CA GLN A 218 7.26 -13.66 42.33
C GLN A 218 8.51 -12.85 42.73
N ALA A 219 8.87 -11.82 41.94
CA ALA A 219 9.96 -10.93 42.29
C ALA A 219 9.68 -10.13 43.58
N ARG A 220 8.40 -9.76 43.82
CA ARG A 220 7.96 -9.11 45.06
C ARG A 220 7.92 -10.07 46.26
N SER A 221 7.63 -11.36 46.06
CA SER A 221 7.69 -12.38 47.12
C SER A 221 9.12 -12.84 47.41
N GLN A 222 10.03 -12.74 46.45
CA GLN A 222 11.45 -13.05 46.59
C GLN A 222 12.30 -11.90 47.13
N ARG A 223 11.74 -10.69 47.33
CA ARG A 223 12.44 -9.61 48.05
C ARG A 223 12.73 -10.08 49.49
N PRO A 224 14.00 -10.24 49.89
CA PRO A 224 14.33 -10.56 51.27
C PRO A 224 13.77 -9.48 52.20
N ARG A 225 13.23 -9.87 53.35
CA ARG A 225 12.87 -8.95 54.45
C ARG A 225 14.14 -8.51 55.19
N ASP A 226 15.11 -7.97 54.48
CA ASP A 226 16.29 -7.35 55.08
C ASP A 226 16.34 -5.96 54.42
N THR A 227 16.06 -4.83 55.06
CA THR A 227 16.38 -4.39 56.42
C THR A 227 15.38 -3.32 56.84
N VAL A 228 14.56 -3.58 57.86
CA VAL A 228 13.93 -2.54 58.67
C VAL A 228 14.27 -2.91 60.12
N ASP A 229 14.74 -1.91 60.86
CA ASP A 229 15.08 -1.89 62.29
C ASP A 229 16.50 -2.34 62.68
N VAL A 230 17.47 -1.41 62.57
CA VAL A 230 18.28 -0.91 63.71
C VAL A 230 18.63 0.56 63.47
#